data_AF-A0A7T3KVP2-F1
#
_entry.id   AF-A0A7T3KVP2-F1
#
_cell.length_a   1.000
_cell.length_b   1.000
_cell.length_c   1.000
_cell.angle_alpha   90.00
_cell.angle_beta   90.00
_cell.angle_gamma   90.00
#
_symmetry.space_group_name_H-M   'P 1'
#
loop_
_entity.id
_entity.type
_entity.pdbx_description
1 polymer ?
#
loop_
_entity_poly.entity_id
_entity_poly.type
_entity_poly.pdbx_seq_one_letter_code
_entity_poly.pdbx_strand_id
1 'polypeptide(L)'
;MSDGGGSESGAPTDDPERSLGGLADREGWRVDGAAARVHYEGEGDRYSVEYYAPSDCVVYWKVPPEGSGETAVPVGRETVPTPLRERIRMDLDATGIDPAVERREL
;
A
#
# COMPACT_ATOMS: atom_id res chain seq x y z
N MET A 1 34.48 10.70 36.41
CA MET A 1 33.07 10.40 36.69
C MET A 1 32.26 11.40 35.88
N SER A 2 32.28 11.33 34.54
CA SER A 2 31.60 10.33 33.68
C SER A 2 30.08 10.51 33.69
N ASP A 3 29.62 11.04 32.55
CA ASP A 3 28.41 10.74 31.77
C ASP A 3 27.00 11.10 32.25
N GLY A 4 26.21 11.50 31.24
CA GLY A 4 24.76 11.31 31.17
C GLY A 4 23.99 12.62 31.06
N GLY A 5 23.34 12.98 29.96
CA GLY A 5 23.10 12.25 28.73
C GLY A 5 22.55 13.23 27.71
N GLY A 6 22.89 13.00 26.44
CA GLY A 6 22.24 13.71 25.34
C GLY A 6 20.74 13.53 25.46
N SER A 7 20.01 14.64 25.44
CA SER A 7 18.63 14.60 24.97
C SER A 7 18.71 14.22 23.49
N GLU A 8 18.71 12.91 23.24
CA GLU A 8 18.34 12.39 21.93
C GLU A 8 16.92 12.91 21.69
N SER A 9 16.85 13.95 20.87
CA SER A 9 15.64 14.48 20.30
C SER A 9 14.93 13.31 19.64
N GLY A 10 13.97 12.70 20.35
CA GLY A 10 13.09 11.70 19.78
C GLY A 10 12.39 12.35 18.61
N ALA A 11 12.87 12.05 17.40
CA ALA A 11 12.17 12.38 16.18
C ALA A 11 10.71 11.92 16.35
N PRO A 12 9.72 12.66 15.80
CA PRO A 12 8.38 12.10 15.74
C PRO A 12 8.51 10.76 15.05
N THR A 13 8.29 9.67 15.79
CA THR A 13 8.20 8.34 15.22
C THR A 13 7.10 8.47 14.18
N ASP A 14 7.47 8.38 12.90
CA ASP A 14 6.49 8.23 11.82
C ASP A 14 5.78 6.92 12.14
N ASP A 15 4.66 7.04 12.86
CA ASP A 15 3.88 5.91 13.27
C ASP A 15 3.22 5.41 11.99
N PRO A 16 3.68 4.27 11.43
CA PRO A 16 3.24 3.85 10.12
C PRO A 16 1.73 3.58 10.12
N GLU A 17 1.16 3.21 11.27
CA GLU A 17 -0.27 2.98 11.42
C GLU A 17 -1.06 4.30 11.35
N ARG A 18 -0.56 5.41 11.91
CA ARG A 18 -1.16 6.75 11.68
C ARG A 18 -1.07 7.19 10.23
N SER A 19 0.06 6.95 9.57
CA SER A 19 0.27 7.30 8.16
C SER A 19 -0.68 6.50 7.23
N LEU A 20 -1.14 5.33 7.67
CA LEU A 20 -2.09 4.47 6.94
C LEU A 20 -3.56 4.68 7.31
N GLY A 21 -3.87 5.40 8.39
CA GLY A 21 -5.25 5.64 8.85
C GLY A 21 -6.13 6.28 7.76
N GLY A 22 -5.56 7.20 6.98
CA GLY A 22 -6.26 7.80 5.84
C GLY A 22 -6.67 6.76 4.79
N LEU A 23 -5.80 5.78 4.51
CA LEU A 23 -6.13 4.67 3.59
C LEU A 23 -7.21 3.76 4.19
N ALA A 24 -7.19 3.50 5.51
CA ALA A 24 -8.24 2.70 6.16
C ALA A 24 -9.66 3.27 5.98
N ASP A 25 -9.78 4.60 5.86
CA ASP A 25 -11.04 5.30 5.62
C ASP A 25 -11.49 5.27 4.14
N ARG A 26 -10.62 4.83 3.22
CA ARG A 26 -10.94 4.72 1.79
C ARG A 26 -11.73 3.44 1.51
N GLU A 27 -12.61 3.51 0.52
CA GLU A 27 -13.49 2.40 0.17
C GLU A 27 -12.69 1.13 -0.18
N GLY A 28 -12.93 0.06 0.59
CA GLY A 28 -12.39 -1.28 0.34
C GLY A 28 -10.96 -1.51 0.84
N TRP A 29 -10.29 -0.48 1.35
CA TRP A 29 -8.97 -0.60 1.95
C TRP A 29 -9.04 -1.18 3.36
N ARG A 30 -7.99 -1.91 3.74
CA ARG A 30 -7.80 -2.47 5.08
C ARG A 30 -6.34 -2.31 5.48
N VAL A 31 -6.09 -1.85 6.69
CA VAL A 31 -4.74 -1.75 7.26
C VAL A 31 -4.42 -3.03 8.03
N ASP A 32 -3.23 -3.57 7.80
CA ASP A 32 -2.66 -4.70 8.51
C ASP A 32 -1.19 -4.38 8.85
N GLY A 33 -0.96 -3.93 10.08
CA GLY A 33 0.33 -3.41 10.54
C GLY A 33 0.83 -2.26 9.66
N ALA A 34 1.98 -2.45 9.02
CA ALA A 34 2.63 -1.43 8.20
C ALA A 34 2.19 -1.42 6.72
N ALA A 35 1.12 -2.14 6.38
CA ALA A 35 0.58 -2.19 5.02
C ALA A 35 -0.91 -1.84 4.99
N ALA A 36 -1.35 -1.22 3.89
CA ALA A 36 -2.76 -1.11 3.54
C ALA A 36 -3.03 -1.95 2.29
N ARG A 37 -4.15 -2.67 2.26
CA ARG A 37 -4.53 -3.56 1.15
C ARG A 37 -5.95 -3.27 0.67
N VAL A 38 -6.16 -3.27 -0.64
CA VAL A 38 -7.48 -3.21 -1.28
C VAL A 38 -7.62 -4.32 -2.32
N HIS A 39 -8.83 -4.85 -2.48
CA HIS A 39 -9.15 -5.79 -3.55
C HIS A 39 -9.97 -5.11 -4.63
N TYR A 40 -9.66 -5.44 -5.89
CA TYR A 40 -10.36 -4.94 -7.06
C TYR A 40 -10.81 -6.10 -7.93
N GLU A 41 -12.05 -6.02 -8.41
CA GLU A 41 -12.61 -6.91 -9.40
C GLU A 41 -13.16 -6.07 -10.56
N GLY A 42 -12.76 -6.39 -11.79
CA GLY A 42 -13.18 -5.68 -13.00
C GLY A 42 -12.76 -6.41 -14.26
N GLU A 43 -13.57 -6.32 -15.31
CA GLU A 43 -13.31 -6.93 -16.62
C GLU A 43 -12.98 -8.44 -16.58
N GLY A 44 -13.51 -9.17 -15.58
CA GLY A 44 -13.28 -10.61 -15.38
C GLY A 44 -12.00 -10.95 -14.60
N ASP A 45 -11.25 -9.95 -14.19
CA ASP A 45 -10.00 -10.11 -13.45
C ASP A 45 -10.12 -9.63 -12.00
N ARG A 46 -9.30 -10.25 -11.14
CA ARG A 46 -9.22 -9.92 -9.72
C ARG A 46 -7.79 -9.56 -9.34
N TYR A 47 -7.67 -8.49 -8.57
CA TYR A 47 -6.40 -7.96 -8.10
C TYR A 47 -6.46 -7.70 -6.60
N SER A 48 -5.34 -7.93 -5.92
CA SER A 48 -5.07 -7.37 -4.60
C SER A 48 -3.97 -6.34 -4.76
N VAL A 49 -4.12 -5.17 -4.17
CA VAL A 49 -3.14 -4.09 -4.21
C VAL A 49 -2.72 -3.77 -2.79
N GLU A 50 -1.42 -3.66 -2.58
CA GLU A 50 -0.84 -3.38 -1.27
C GLU A 50 0.03 -2.14 -1.34
N TYR A 51 -0.11 -1.25 -0.36
CA TYR A 51 0.81 -0.15 -0.10
C TYR A 51 1.59 -0.46 1.18
N TYR A 52 2.92 -0.38 1.12
CA TYR A 52 3.80 -0.57 2.26
C TYR A 52 4.41 0.76 2.70
N ALA A 53 4.01 1.25 3.88
CA ALA A 53 4.51 2.51 4.41
C ALA A 53 6.05 2.55 4.62
N PRO A 54 6.72 1.48 5.11
CA PRO A 54 8.17 1.54 5.35
C PRO A 54 9.01 1.71 4.08
N SER A 55 8.50 1.26 2.95
CA SER A 55 9.22 1.29 1.66
C SER A 55 8.63 2.29 0.67
N ASP A 56 7.52 2.96 1.03
CA ASP A 56 6.73 3.81 0.14
C ASP A 56 6.54 3.19 -1.25
N CYS A 57 5.98 1.97 -1.31
CA CYS A 57 5.83 1.26 -2.58
C CYS A 57 4.46 0.60 -2.69
N VAL A 58 4.01 0.38 -3.94
CA VAL A 58 2.77 -0.33 -4.25
C VAL A 58 3.09 -1.67 -4.92
N VAL A 59 2.48 -2.75 -4.42
CA VAL A 59 2.59 -4.10 -5.01
C VAL A 59 1.24 -4.53 -5.56
N TYR A 60 1.24 -4.98 -6.81
CA TYR A 60 0.06 -5.53 -7.47
C TYR A 60 0.13 -7.05 -7.47
N TRP A 61 -0.98 -7.69 -7.11
CA TRP A 61 -1.14 -9.13 -7.08
C TRP A 61 -2.30 -9.53 -7.98
N LYS A 62 -2.07 -10.48 -8.89
CA LYS A 62 -3.15 -11.12 -9.65
C LYS A 62 -3.74 -12.23 -8.79
N VAL A 63 -5.04 -12.16 -8.54
CA VAL A 63 -5.76 -13.16 -7.74
C VAL A 63 -6.45 -14.14 -8.69
N PRO A 64 -6.06 -15.44 -8.68
CA PRO A 64 -6.68 -16.43 -9.54
C PRO A 64 -8.14 -16.68 -9.13
N PRO A 65 -8.99 -17.25 -10.01
CA PRO A 65 -10.37 -17.63 -9.69
C PRO A 65 -10.49 -18.48 -8.42
N GLU A 66 -11.60 -18.35 -7.70
CA GLU A 66 -11.83 -19.14 -6.49
C GLU A 66 -12.01 -20.60 -6.89
N GLY A 67 -11.41 -21.51 -6.11
CA GLY A 67 -11.42 -22.94 -6.41
C GLY A 67 -10.44 -23.39 -7.51
N SER A 68 -9.63 -22.49 -8.08
CA SER A 68 -8.53 -22.87 -8.99
C SER A 68 -7.43 -23.70 -8.31
N GLY A 69 -7.27 -23.54 -6.98
CA GLY A 69 -6.14 -24.12 -6.24
C GLY A 69 -4.82 -23.35 -6.42
N GLU A 70 -4.84 -22.26 -7.19
CA GLU A 70 -3.70 -21.38 -7.40
C GLU A 70 -3.63 -20.29 -6.33
N THR A 71 -2.44 -19.69 -6.16
CA THR A 71 -2.21 -18.59 -5.21
C THR A 71 -2.02 -17.28 -5.95
N ALA A 72 -2.26 -16.16 -5.27
CA ALA A 72 -2.04 -14.85 -5.86
C ALA A 72 -0.55 -14.65 -6.17
N VAL A 73 -0.25 -14.08 -7.33
CA VAL A 73 1.13 -13.85 -7.80
C VAL A 73 1.39 -12.36 -7.98
N PRO A 74 2.59 -11.86 -7.64
CA PRO A 74 2.94 -10.47 -7.89
C PRO A 74 3.04 -10.26 -9.40
N VAL A 75 2.53 -9.12 -9.87
CA VAL A 75 2.54 -8.75 -11.29
C VAL A 75 3.09 -7.35 -11.50
N GLY A 76 3.74 -7.16 -12.64
CA GLY A 76 4.25 -5.85 -13.05
C GLY A 76 3.11 -4.88 -13.30
N ARG A 77 3.31 -3.62 -12.89
CA ARG A 77 2.37 -2.50 -13.07
C ARG A 77 1.83 -2.38 -14.50
N GLU A 78 2.66 -2.67 -15.50
CA GLU A 78 2.28 -2.61 -16.92
C GLU A 78 1.17 -3.59 -17.32
N THR A 79 0.98 -4.66 -16.55
CA THR A 79 -0.08 -5.66 -16.76
C THR A 79 -1.39 -5.32 -16.05
N VAL A 80 -1.40 -4.22 -15.29
CA VAL A 80 -2.53 -3.80 -14.46
C VAL A 80 -3.42 -2.82 -15.24
N PRO A 81 -4.75 -3.05 -15.29
CA PRO A 81 -5.68 -2.17 -15.98
C PRO A 81 -5.54 -0.71 -15.55
N THR A 82 -5.56 0.21 -16.53
CA THR A 82 -5.44 1.65 -16.27
C THR A 82 -6.44 2.17 -15.24
N PRO A 83 -7.74 1.81 -15.30
CA PRO A 83 -8.71 2.30 -14.31
C PRO A 83 -8.36 1.92 -12.87
N LEU A 84 -7.79 0.72 -12.66
CA LEU A 84 -7.32 0.29 -11.34
C LEU A 84 -6.13 1.16 -10.90
N ARG A 85 -5.12 1.34 -11.76
CA ARG A 85 -3.96 2.20 -11.44
C ARG A 85 -4.37 3.64 -11.12
N GLU A 86 -5.35 4.18 -11.84
CA GLU A 86 -5.89 5.52 -11.59
C GLU A 86 -6.59 5.60 -10.24
N ARG A 87 -7.45 4.63 -9.90
CA ARG A 87 -8.09 4.56 -8.58
C ARG A 87 -7.06 4.57 -7.44
N ILE A 88 -6.04 3.72 -7.53
CA ILE A 88 -5.01 3.63 -6.49
C ILE A 88 -4.29 4.97 -6.30
N ARG A 89 -3.93 5.64 -7.39
CA ARG A 89 -3.29 6.98 -7.31
C ARG A 89 -4.23 8.03 -6.71
N MET A 90 -5.52 7.99 -7.01
CA MET A 90 -6.51 8.88 -6.41
C MET A 90 -6.68 8.65 -4.91
N ASP A 91 -6.69 7.39 -4.46
CA ASP A 91 -6.81 7.07 -3.03
C ASP A 91 -5.54 7.48 -2.25
N LEU A 92 -4.35 7.30 -2.82
CA LEU A 92 -3.10 7.78 -2.23
C LEU A 92 -3.10 9.30 -2.08
N ASP A 93 -3.42 10.03 -3.15
CA ASP A 93 -3.47 11.50 -3.15
C ASP A 93 -4.50 12.04 -2.14
N ALA A 94 -5.69 11.43 -2.07
CA ALA A 94 -6.75 11.80 -1.12
C ALA A 94 -6.35 11.62 0.35
N THR A 95 -5.30 10.84 0.62
CA THR A 95 -4.79 10.58 1.98
C THR A 95 -3.47 11.30 2.26
N GLY A 96 -3.00 12.12 1.31
CA GLY A 96 -1.75 12.89 1.43
C GLY A 96 -0.49 12.10 1.10
N ILE A 97 -0.61 10.85 0.62
CA ILE A 97 0.52 10.05 0.14
C ILE A 97 0.82 10.44 -1.31
N ASP A 98 2.09 10.70 -1.64
CA ASP A 98 2.49 11.07 -3.00
C ASP A 98 2.10 9.95 -3.99
N PRO A 99 1.20 10.19 -4.96
CA PRO A 99 0.78 9.16 -5.91
C PRO A 99 1.91 8.69 -6.84
N ALA A 100 3.09 9.33 -6.83
CA ALA A 100 4.26 8.83 -7.52
C ALA A 100 4.84 7.54 -6.91
N VAL A 101 4.53 7.22 -5.64
CA VAL A 101 4.94 5.95 -4.99
C VAL A 101 4.38 4.71 -5.70
N GLU A 102 3.25 4.86 -6.42
CA GLU A 102 2.66 3.80 -7.26
C GLU A 102 3.61 3.33 -8.38
N ARG A 103 4.60 4.14 -8.75
CA ARG A 103 5.59 3.82 -9.78
C ARG A 103 6.92 3.32 -9.20
N ARG A 104 7.08 3.29 -7.88
CA ARG A 104 8.29 2.78 -7.24
C ARG A 104 8.26 1.26 -7.28
N GLU A 105 9.40 0.68 -7.66
CA GLU A 105 9.61 -0.76 -7.63
C GLU A 105 10.27 -1.16 -6.32
N LEU A 106 10.01 -2.39 -5.87
CA LEU A 106 10.66 -3.04 -4.72
C LEU A 106 11.98 -3.71 -5.11
#